data_AF-C6BRR7-F1
#
_entry.id   AF-C6BRR7-F1
#
_cell.length_a   1.000
_cell.length_b   1.000
_cell.length_c   1.000
_cell.angle_alpha   90.00
_cell.angle_beta   90.00
_cell.angle_gamma   90.00
#
_symmetry.space_group_name_H-M   'P 1'
#
loop_
_entity.id
_entity.type
_entity.pdbx_description
1 polymer ?
#
loop_
_entity_poly.entity_id
_entity_poly.type
_entity_poly.pdbx_seq_one_letter_code
_entity_poly.pdbx_strand_id
1 'polypeptide(L)' 'MAEIIHKVEEQSGVSIHREIPAKRSHEDFDISLMSPETRSAFIRVCKDGSASPDDYRHVFESILGRSVVSGILQ' A
#
# COMPACT_ATOMS: atom_id res chain seq x y z
N MET A 1 -14.86 -11.47 -0.65
CA MET A 1 -15.53 -10.30 -1.25
C MET A 1 -14.87 -9.07 -0.63
N ALA A 2 -14.34 -8.13 -1.41
CA ALA A 2 -13.68 -6.95 -0.87
C ALA A 2 -14.72 -6.03 -0.22
N GLU A 3 -14.47 -5.55 0.99
CA GLU A 3 -15.33 -4.60 1.68
C GLU A 3 -15.36 -3.26 0.92
N ILE A 4 -16.55 -2.70 0.72
CA ILE A 4 -16.74 -1.42 0.02
C ILE A 4 -17.21 -0.40 1.06
N ILE A 5 -16.47 0.70 1.21
CA ILE A 5 -16.83 1.82 2.08
C ILE A 5 -17.64 2.80 1.25
N HIS A 6 -18.92 2.97 1.62
CA HIS A 6 -19.75 4.03 1.07
C HIS A 6 -19.44 5.36 1.77
N LYS A 7 -18.88 6.31 1.04
CA LYS A 7 -18.59 7.66 1.55
C LYS A 7 -19.52 8.68 0.89
N VAL A 8 -20.22 9.45 1.71
CA VAL A 8 -21.02 10.59 1.26
C VAL A 8 -20.26 11.86 1.66
N GLU A 9 -19.92 12.68 0.67
CA GLU A 9 -19.35 14.02 0.88
C GLU A 9 -20.43 15.06 0.59
N GLU A 10 -20.83 15.81 1.62
CA GLU A 10 -21.74 16.94 1.44
C GLU A 10 -20.96 18.17 0.98
N GLN A 11 -21.35 18.71 -0.18
CA GLN A 11 -20.90 20.01 -0.67
C GLN A 11 -22.11 20.94 -0.79
N SER A 12 -21.86 22.25 -0.83
CA SER A 12 -22.95 23.23 -0.93
C SER A 12 -23.84 22.94 -2.16
N GLY A 13 -25.07 22.52 -1.90
CA GLY A 13 -26.09 22.24 -2.93
C GLY A 13 -26.06 20.85 -3.57
N VAL A 14 -25.09 19.98 -3.25
CA VAL A 14 -25.00 18.62 -3.82
C VAL A 14 -24.42 17.58 -2.84
N SER A 15 -24.93 16.36 -2.89
CA SER A 15 -24.38 15.20 -2.17
C SER A 15 -23.60 14.31 -3.14
N ILE A 16 -22.31 14.10 -2.90
CA ILE A 16 -21.47 13.24 -3.74
C ILE A 16 -21.35 11.87 -3.06
N HIS A 17 -21.89 10.84 -3.71
CA HIS A 17 -21.79 9.45 -3.28
C HIS A 17 -20.58 8.79 -3.94
N ARG A 18 -19.67 8.21 -3.14
CA ARG A 18 -18.50 7.47 -3.63
C ARG A 18 -18.44 6.10 -2.97
N GLU A 19 -18.35 5.06 -3.79
CA GLU A 19 -18.00 3.72 -3.35
C GLU A 19 -16.47 3.58 -3.41
N ILE A 20 -15.83 3.55 -2.25
CA ILE A 20 -14.38 3.44 -2.14
C ILE A 20 -14.07 2.01 -1.69
N PRO A 21 -13.28 1.24 -2.45
CA PRO A 21 -12.79 -0.04 -1.95
C PRO A 21 -12.09 0.17 -0.61
N ALA A 22 -12.44 -0.63 0.41
CA ALA A 22 -11.76 -0.56 1.68
C ALA A 22 -10.25 -0.71 1.45
N LYS A 23 -9.45 0.17 2.07
CA LYS A 23 -8.00 0.04 2.00
C LYS A 23 -7.63 -1.32 2.57
N ARG A 24 -7.02 -2.17 1.74
CA ARG A 24 -6.50 -3.45 2.19
C ARG A 24 -5.51 -3.21 3.31
N SER A 25 -5.70 -3.89 4.43
CA SER A 25 -4.72 -3.95 5.50
C SER A 25 -3.51 -4.77 5.02
N HIS A 26 -2.37 -4.61 5.67
CA HIS A 26 -1.18 -5.43 5.39
C HIS A 26 -1.43 -6.93 5.58
N GLU A 27 -2.43 -7.29 6.41
CA GLU A 27 -2.84 -8.66 6.70
C GLU A 27 -3.62 -9.30 5.53
N ASP A 28 -4.19 -8.47 4.64
CA ASP A 28 -4.93 -8.90 3.45
C ASP A 28 -4.00 -9.21 2.25
N PHE A 29 -2.70 -8.97 2.39
CA PHE A 29 -1.72 -9.30 1.35
C PHE A 29 -1.18 -10.70 1.57
N ASP A 30 -1.30 -11.56 0.56
CA ASP A 30 -0.65 -12.87 0.57
C ASP A 30 0.85 -12.70 0.43
N ILE A 31 1.52 -12.58 1.57
CA ILE A 31 2.96 -12.47 1.71
C ILE A 31 3.63 -13.86 1.81
N SER A 32 2.90 -14.96 1.63
CA SER A 32 3.43 -16.32 1.77
C SER A 32 4.56 -16.62 0.78
N LEU A 33 4.46 -16.03 -0.41
CA LEU A 33 5.44 -16.15 -1.51
C LEU A 33 6.58 -15.12 -1.44
N MET A 34 6.51 -14.17 -0.51
CA MET A 34 7.58 -13.18 -0.32
C MET A 34 8.75 -13.81 0.45
N SER A 35 9.97 -13.40 0.09
CA SER A 35 11.15 -13.78 0.89
C SER A 35 11.02 -13.23 2.32
N PRO A 36 11.65 -13.89 3.32
CA PRO A 36 11.63 -13.42 4.70
C PRO A 36 12.07 -11.95 4.84
N GLU A 37 13.09 -11.53 4.08
CA GLU A 37 13.58 -10.15 4.10
C GLU A 37 12.55 -9.17 3.57
N THR A 38 11.87 -9.53 2.47
CA THR A 38 10.82 -8.72 1.84
C THR A 38 9.62 -8.58 2.76
N ARG A 39 9.26 -9.65 3.46
CA ARG A 39 8.18 -9.63 4.45
C ARG A 39 8.48 -8.70 5.62
N SER A 40 9.70 -8.76 6.17
CA SER A 40 10.12 -7.86 7.25
C SER A 40 10.13 -6.40 6.83
N ALA A 41 10.61 -6.09 5.62
CA ALA A 41 10.58 -4.74 5.07
C ALA A 41 9.13 -4.25 4.88
N PHE A 42 8.25 -5.10 4.35
CA PHE A 42 6.83 -4.79 4.15
C PHE A 42 6.10 -4.45 5.46
N ILE A 43 6.35 -5.21 6.54
CA ILE A 43 5.78 -4.92 7.86
C ILE A 43 6.26 -3.57 8.37
N ARG A 44 7.57 -3.27 8.28
CA ARG A 44 8.12 -1.97 8.70
C ARG A 44 7.51 -0.80 7.93
N VAL A 45 7.31 -0.97 6.62
CA VAL A 45 6.71 0.05 5.74
C VAL A 45 5.22 0.25 6.03
N CYS A 46 4.46 -0.83 6.23
CA CYS A 46 3.01 -0.75 6.30
C CYS A 46 2.44 -0.65 7.73
N LYS A 47 3.21 -1.00 8.77
CA LYS A 47 2.69 -1.14 10.15
C LYS A 47 3.42 -0.27 11.16
N ASP A 48 4.74 -0.34 11.22
CA ASP A 48 5.48 0.11 12.40
C ASP A 48 6.00 1.55 12.30
N GLY A 49 5.93 2.18 11.11
CA GLY A 49 6.39 3.56 10.90
C GLY A 49 7.89 3.76 11.09
N SER A 50 8.65 2.69 11.25
CA SER A 50 10.10 2.66 11.49
C SER A 50 10.90 2.22 10.26
N ALA A 51 10.27 2.24 9.08
CA ALA A 51 10.93 1.89 7.82
C ALA A 51 12.04 2.87 7.46
N SER A 52 13.21 2.31 7.13
CA SER A 52 14.32 3.03 6.53
C SER A 52 14.09 3.25 5.03
N PRO A 53 14.82 4.18 4.38
CA PRO A 53 14.77 4.35 2.93
C PRO A 53 15.04 3.06 2.15
N ASP A 54 15.91 2.19 2.67
CA ASP A 54 16.21 0.89 2.08
C ASP A 54 15.01 -0.08 2.14
N ASP A 55 14.21 -0.02 3.21
CA ASP A 55 12.98 -0.81 3.31
C ASP A 55 11.96 -0.41 2.23
N TYR A 56 11.79 0.90 2.00
CA TYR A 56 10.92 1.40 0.95
C TYR A 56 11.43 1.00 -0.43
N ARG A 57 12.74 1.16 -0.69
CA ARG A 57 13.35 0.73 -1.95
C ARG A 57 13.12 -0.76 -2.18
N HIS A 58 13.40 -1.59 -1.19
CA HIS A 58 13.25 -3.05 -1.28
C HIS A 58 11.79 -3.46 -1.57
N VAL A 59 10.82 -2.86 -0.88
CA VAL A 59 9.39 -3.13 -1.11
C VAL A 59 8.98 -2.68 -2.52
N PHE A 60 9.38 -1.49 -2.96
CA PHE A 60 9.05 -1.03 -4.31
C PHE A 60 9.71 -1.89 -5.38
N GLU A 61 10.97 -2.32 -5.19
CA GLU A 61 11.67 -3.18 -6.15
C GLU A 61 10.97 -4.53 -6.30
N SER A 62 10.40 -5.04 -5.20
CA SER A 62 9.63 -6.30 -5.21
C SER A 62 8.30 -6.22 -5.98
N ILE A 63 7.77 -5.02 -6.21
CA ILE A 63 6.47 -4.79 -6.87
C ILE A 63 6.65 -4.28 -8.31
N LEU A 64 7.52 -3.29 -8.51
CA LEU A 64 7.64 -2.51 -9.75
C LEU A 64 8.87 -2.91 -10.60
N GLY A 65 9.82 -3.65 -10.02
CA GLY A 65 11.10 -4.00 -10.65
C GLY A 65 12.17 -2.91 -10.49
N ARG A 66 13.44 -3.34 -10.41
CA ARG A 66 14.58 -2.47 -10.05
C ARG A 66 14.77 -1.25 -10.95
N SER A 67 14.63 -1.41 -12.26
CA SER A 67 14.81 -0.32 -13.22
C SER A 67 13.78 0.80 -13.06
N VAL A 68 12.53 0.43 -12.77
CA VAL A 68 11.43 1.38 -12.54
C VAL A 68 11.67 2.16 -11.25
N VAL A 69 12.00 1.47 -10.17
CA VAL A 69 12.26 2.11 -8.87
C VAL A 69 13.47 3.03 -8.92
N SER A 70 14.54 2.62 -9.61
CA SER A 70 15.71 3.47 -9.81
C SER A 70 15.39 4.73 -10.61
N GLY A 71 14.41 4.69 -11.53
CA GLY A 71 13.96 5.87 -12.27
C GLY A 71 13.06 6.81 -11.46
N ILE A 72 12.36 6.30 -10.43
CA ILE A 72 11.50 7.10 -9.54
C ILE A 72 12.32 7.80 -8.44
N LEU A 73 13.38 7.17 -7.95
CA LEU A 73 14.19 7.65 -6.82
C LEU A 73 15.37 8.57 -7.22
N GLN A 74 15.43 9.01 -8.48
CA GLN A 74 16.37 10.03 -8.96
C GLN A 74 15.94 11.44 -8.54
#